data_AF-A0A2V8CAV2-F1
#
_entry.id   AF-A0A2V8CAV2-F1
#
_cell.length_a   1.000
_cell.length_b   1.000
_cell.length_c   1.000
_cell.angle_alpha   90.00
_cell.angle_beta   90.00
_cell.angle_gamma   90.00
#
_symmetry.space_group_name_H-M   'P 1'
#
loop_
_entity.id
_entity.type
_entity.pdbx_description
1 polymer ?
#
loop_
_entity_poly.entity_id
_entity_poly.type
_entity_poly.pdbx_seq_one_letter_code
_entity_poly.pdbx_strand_id
1 'polypeptide(L)'
;MPETTPSRVWKSMTVDQRQRAARAFWTDEEAEADQVQAAMLIARQKKFRPKTVVGLDLDRKARHLASLPSLPDALAARALIAYHLAEQRPMMAAFLDALGIAHDNGLIQEDDAHPDASKLASAAETIRGRFPSEDVQLYLNTLLCQDPDTWGGLTGVLSTAG
;
A
#
# COMPACT_ATOMS: atom_id res chain seq x y z
N MET A 1 -13.65 0.50 -16.95
CA MET A 1 -13.17 1.54 -16.02
C MET A 1 -11.65 1.56 -16.12
N PRO A 2 -10.96 2.71 -15.99
CA PRO A 2 -9.51 2.68 -16.08
C PRO A 2 -8.96 1.92 -14.88
N GLU A 3 -7.98 1.05 -15.13
CA GLU A 3 -7.32 0.20 -14.14
C GLU A 3 -6.75 1.05 -12.98
N THR A 4 -6.97 0.60 -11.74
CA THR A 4 -6.38 1.25 -10.56
C THR A 4 -4.89 0.90 -10.56
N THR A 5 -4.01 1.91 -10.60
CA THR A 5 -2.55 1.69 -10.56
C THR A 5 -1.98 2.10 -9.19
N PRO A 6 -0.83 1.55 -8.77
CA PRO A 6 -0.18 1.95 -7.52
C PRO A 6 0.01 3.47 -7.39
N SER A 7 0.40 4.15 -8.47
CA SER A 7 0.55 5.62 -8.46
C SER A 7 -0.76 6.36 -8.21
N ARG A 8 -1.89 5.83 -8.70
CA ARG A 8 -3.22 6.41 -8.43
C ARG A 8 -3.62 6.20 -6.98
N VAL A 9 -3.36 5.01 -6.41
CA VAL A 9 -3.61 4.72 -5.00
C VAL A 9 -2.78 5.62 -4.10
N TRP A 10 -1.49 5.81 -4.39
CA TRP A 10 -0.64 6.77 -3.68
C TRP A 10 -1.22 8.20 -3.68
N LYS A 11 -1.78 8.62 -4.82
CA LYS A 11 -2.38 9.94 -4.97
C LYS A 11 -3.66 10.10 -4.16
N SER A 12 -4.45 9.04 -3.98
CA SER A 12 -5.68 9.07 -3.19
C SER A 12 -5.45 9.05 -1.68
N MET A 13 -4.26 8.64 -1.22
CA MET A 13 -3.91 8.64 0.21
C MET A 13 -3.98 10.05 0.82
N THR A 14 -4.37 10.10 2.09
CA THR A 14 -4.29 11.34 2.90
C THR A 14 -2.83 11.74 3.10
N VAL A 15 -2.59 12.99 3.53
CA VAL A 15 -1.24 13.46 3.83
C VAL A 15 -0.60 12.64 4.96
N ASP A 16 -1.38 12.29 5.97
CA ASP A 16 -0.93 11.47 7.10
C ASP A 16 -0.56 10.04 6.65
N GLN A 17 -1.44 9.39 5.88
CA GLN A 17 -1.18 8.06 5.31
C GLN A 17 0.11 8.08 4.46
N ARG A 18 0.30 9.09 3.59
CA ARG A 18 1.55 9.20 2.80
C ARG A 18 2.78 9.37 3.66
N GLN A 19 2.69 10.10 4.77
CA GLN A 19 3.83 10.27 5.69
C GLN A 19 4.17 8.97 6.41
N ARG A 20 3.17 8.24 6.91
CA ARG A 20 3.37 6.93 7.55
C ARG A 20 3.90 5.89 6.57
N ALA A 21 3.33 5.82 5.37
CA ALA A 21 3.82 4.96 4.28
C ALA A 21 5.26 5.26 3.88
N ALA A 22 5.59 6.56 3.74
CA ALA A 22 6.95 6.96 3.44
C ALA A 22 7.92 6.58 4.57
N ARG A 23 7.53 6.74 5.83
CA ARG A 23 8.35 6.31 6.98
C ARG A 23 8.60 4.82 6.94
N ALA A 24 7.54 4.01 6.79
CA ALA A 24 7.62 2.56 6.68
C ALA A 24 8.55 2.12 5.54
N PHE A 25 8.40 2.74 4.36
CA PHE A 25 9.25 2.49 3.19
C PHE A 25 10.74 2.75 3.45
N TRP A 26 11.10 3.81 4.20
CA TRP A 26 12.50 4.14 4.49
C TRP A 26 13.12 3.28 5.60
N THR A 27 12.30 2.59 6.38
CA THR A 27 12.75 1.67 7.45
C THR A 27 12.71 0.20 7.03
N ASP A 28 12.19 -0.07 5.84
CA ASP A 28 12.05 -1.41 5.28
C ASP A 28 13.39 -1.89 4.69
N GLU A 29 14.00 -2.87 5.35
CA GLU A 29 15.31 -3.43 4.97
C GLU A 29 15.25 -4.18 3.62
N GLU A 30 14.07 -4.65 3.20
CA GLU A 30 13.91 -5.31 1.90
C GLU A 30 13.80 -4.32 0.73
N ALA A 31 13.64 -3.02 1.03
CA ALA A 31 13.42 -1.97 0.03
C ALA A 31 14.70 -1.18 -0.32
N GLU A 32 15.91 -1.64 0.02
CA GLU A 32 17.15 -0.87 -0.18
C GLU A 32 17.32 -0.33 -1.62
N ALA A 33 17.08 -1.17 -2.63
CA ALA A 33 17.20 -0.76 -4.03
C ALA A 33 16.16 0.32 -4.40
N ASP A 34 14.92 0.17 -3.94
CA ASP A 34 13.85 1.14 -4.15
C ASP A 34 14.14 2.45 -3.41
N GLN A 35 14.68 2.38 -2.20
CA GLN A 35 15.08 3.54 -1.40
C GLN A 35 16.14 4.38 -2.12
N VAL A 36 17.10 3.74 -2.79
CA VAL A 36 18.07 4.43 -3.65
C VAL A 36 17.37 5.15 -4.81
N GLN A 37 16.43 4.49 -5.49
CA GLN A 37 15.66 5.11 -6.59
C GLN A 37 14.80 6.28 -6.09
N ALA A 38 14.15 6.12 -4.95
CA ALA A 38 13.37 7.18 -4.30
C ALA A 38 14.25 8.39 -3.93
N ALA A 39 15.47 8.14 -3.44
CA ALA A 39 16.42 9.21 -3.14
C ALA A 39 16.83 10.00 -4.39
N MET A 40 17.07 9.31 -5.51
CA MET A 40 17.36 9.95 -6.81
C MET A 40 16.16 10.75 -7.32
N LEU A 41 14.94 10.21 -7.19
CA LEU A 41 13.71 10.89 -7.57
C LEU A 41 13.52 12.19 -6.78
N ILE A 42 13.66 12.14 -5.45
CA ILE A 42 13.58 13.31 -4.57
C ILE A 42 14.66 14.32 -4.96
N ALA A 43 15.90 13.87 -5.19
CA ALA A 43 17.00 14.75 -5.56
C ALA A 43 16.69 15.53 -6.84
N ARG A 44 16.18 14.84 -7.87
CA ARG A 44 15.73 15.46 -9.12
C ARG A 44 14.59 16.46 -8.90
N GLN A 45 13.55 16.07 -8.17
CA GLN A 45 12.36 16.91 -7.99
C GLN A 45 12.60 18.13 -7.11
N LYS A 46 13.46 18.01 -6.10
CA LYS A 46 13.83 19.10 -5.18
C LYS A 46 15.09 19.85 -5.61
N LYS A 47 15.71 19.46 -6.73
CA LYS A 47 16.99 20.00 -7.24
C LYS A 47 18.14 19.89 -6.23
N PHE A 48 18.13 18.82 -5.43
CA PHE A 48 19.23 18.49 -4.52
C PHE A 48 20.30 17.66 -5.22
N ARG A 49 21.50 17.62 -4.63
CA ARG A 49 22.49 16.59 -4.98
C ARG A 49 22.01 15.25 -4.40
N PRO A 50 22.17 14.11 -5.11
CA PRO A 50 21.75 12.80 -4.59
C PRO A 50 22.31 12.47 -3.19
N LYS A 51 23.59 12.78 -2.94
CA LYS A 51 24.23 12.60 -1.63
C LYS A 51 23.52 13.38 -0.50
N THR A 52 22.91 14.52 -0.80
CA THR A 52 22.15 15.29 0.18
C THR A 52 20.95 14.49 0.67
N VAL A 53 20.19 13.85 -0.23
CA VAL A 53 19.00 13.08 0.13
C VAL A 53 19.37 11.84 0.93
N VAL A 54 20.43 11.14 0.53
CA VAL A 54 20.95 9.96 1.24
C VAL A 54 21.29 10.29 2.70
N GLY A 55 21.90 11.46 2.94
CA GLY A 55 22.29 11.93 4.27
C GLY A 55 21.20 12.58 5.11
N LEU A 56 19.96 12.67 4.61
CA LEU A 56 18.83 13.17 5.40
C LEU A 56 18.43 12.19 6.50
N ASP A 57 17.96 12.74 7.64
CA ASP A 57 17.27 11.95 8.66
C ASP A 57 15.96 11.34 8.12
N LEU A 58 15.45 10.32 8.83
CA LEU A 58 14.24 9.58 8.44
C LEU A 58 13.04 10.51 8.24
N ASP A 59 12.82 11.45 9.16
CA ASP A 59 11.66 12.33 9.11
C ASP A 59 11.69 13.26 7.89
N ARG A 60 12.87 13.75 7.50
CA ARG A 60 13.04 14.54 6.28
C ARG A 60 12.87 13.71 5.03
N LYS A 61 13.41 12.48 4.99
CA LYS A 61 13.22 11.54 3.88
C LYS A 61 11.73 11.22 3.68
N ALA A 62 11.04 10.88 4.76
CA ALA A 62 9.61 10.57 4.76
C ALA A 62 8.79 11.77 4.27
N ARG A 63 9.04 12.97 4.82
CA ARG A 63 8.36 14.21 4.39
C ARG A 63 8.58 14.52 2.90
N HIS A 64 9.79 14.34 2.39
CA HIS A 64 10.06 14.60 0.99
C HIS A 64 9.35 13.62 0.07
N LEU A 65 9.39 12.32 0.37
CA LEU A 65 8.69 11.30 -0.40
C LEU A 65 7.17 11.53 -0.37
N ALA A 66 6.60 11.74 0.82
CA ALA A 66 5.18 12.02 1.02
C ALA A 66 4.68 13.29 0.31
N SER A 67 5.58 14.26 0.08
CA SER A 67 5.27 15.50 -0.66
C SER A 67 5.20 15.34 -2.17
N LEU A 68 5.62 14.19 -2.72
CA LEU A 68 5.55 13.95 -4.16
C LEU A 68 4.10 13.64 -4.56
N PRO A 69 3.50 14.40 -5.50
CA PRO A 69 2.10 14.24 -5.88
C PRO A 69 1.82 12.91 -6.62
N SER A 70 2.87 12.30 -7.16
CA SER A 70 2.85 10.97 -7.76
C SER A 70 4.23 10.34 -7.60
N LEU A 71 4.25 9.02 -7.47
CA LEU A 71 5.45 8.20 -7.60
C LEU A 71 5.39 7.45 -8.94
N PRO A 72 6.51 6.89 -9.43
CA PRO A 72 6.49 5.78 -10.37
C PRO A 72 5.78 4.56 -9.75
N ASP A 73 5.10 3.75 -10.57
CA ASP A 73 4.29 2.63 -10.07
C ASP A 73 5.06 1.65 -9.19
N ALA A 74 6.30 1.30 -9.54
CA ALA A 74 7.13 0.41 -8.73
C ALA A 74 7.39 0.96 -7.31
N LEU A 75 7.72 2.25 -7.20
CA LEU A 75 7.95 2.90 -5.90
C LEU A 75 6.65 3.06 -5.10
N ALA A 76 5.54 3.38 -5.78
CA ALA A 76 4.23 3.43 -5.15
C ALA A 76 3.84 2.05 -4.61
N ALA A 77 4.03 0.99 -5.39
CA ALA A 77 3.73 -0.38 -4.99
C ALA A 77 4.53 -0.78 -3.75
N ARG A 78 5.85 -0.55 -3.73
CA ARG A 78 6.68 -0.85 -2.54
C ARG A 78 6.27 -0.04 -1.33
N ALA A 79 5.98 1.26 -1.48
CA ALA A 79 5.54 2.11 -0.37
C ALA A 79 4.18 1.67 0.20
N LEU A 80 3.25 1.23 -0.66
CA LEU A 80 1.97 0.68 -0.24
C LEU A 80 2.14 -0.65 0.51
N ILE A 81 2.99 -1.55 0.03
CA ILE A 81 3.31 -2.80 0.74
C ILE A 81 3.87 -2.49 2.13
N ALA A 82 4.91 -1.64 2.20
CA ALA A 82 5.54 -1.25 3.45
C ALA A 82 4.54 -0.63 4.44
N TYR A 83 3.64 0.24 3.96
CA TYR A 83 2.57 0.82 4.79
C TYR A 83 1.69 -0.25 5.42
N HIS A 84 1.17 -1.19 4.63
CA HIS A 84 0.23 -2.17 5.15
C HIS A 84 0.90 -3.15 6.13
N LEU A 85 2.14 -3.56 5.84
CA LEU A 85 2.90 -4.44 6.72
C LEU A 85 3.34 -3.78 8.03
N ALA A 86 3.56 -2.46 8.03
CA ALA A 86 3.94 -1.73 9.23
C ALA A 86 2.74 -1.30 10.08
N GLU A 87 1.66 -0.84 9.43
CA GLU A 87 0.58 -0.10 10.10
C GLU A 87 -0.75 -0.86 10.12
N GLN A 88 -0.98 -1.82 9.22
CA GLN A 88 -2.31 -2.36 8.94
C GLN A 88 -2.41 -3.89 9.07
N ARG A 89 -1.43 -4.55 9.71
CA ARG A 89 -1.47 -6.01 9.93
C ARG A 89 -2.76 -6.52 10.58
N PRO A 90 -3.35 -5.85 11.59
CA PRO A 90 -4.62 -6.30 12.16
C PRO A 90 -5.77 -6.31 11.14
N MET A 91 -5.79 -5.36 10.20
CA MET A 91 -6.80 -5.31 9.13
C MET A 91 -6.56 -6.39 8.09
N MET A 92 -5.30 -6.60 7.69
CA MET A 92 -4.92 -7.66 6.76
C MET A 92 -5.32 -9.04 7.32
N ALA A 93 -4.98 -9.32 8.58
CA ALA A 93 -5.36 -10.55 9.27
C ALA A 93 -6.88 -10.72 9.30
N ALA A 94 -7.63 -9.70 9.75
CA ALA A 94 -9.09 -9.77 9.83
C ALA A 94 -9.75 -10.04 8.46
N PHE A 95 -9.18 -9.52 7.38
CA PHE A 95 -9.66 -9.77 6.02
C PHE A 95 -9.38 -11.21 5.58
N LEU A 96 -8.17 -11.71 5.80
CA LEU A 96 -7.76 -13.07 5.46
C LEU A 96 -8.51 -14.12 6.31
N ASP A 97 -8.70 -13.87 7.61
CA ASP A 97 -9.54 -14.66 8.51
C ASP A 97 -10.97 -14.80 7.96
N ALA A 98 -11.58 -13.71 7.51
CA ALA A 98 -12.93 -13.70 6.96
C ALA A 98 -13.04 -14.48 5.64
N LEU A 99 -11.95 -14.57 4.87
CA LEU A 99 -11.86 -15.39 3.67
C LEU A 99 -11.54 -16.86 3.99
N GLY A 100 -11.02 -17.14 5.18
CA GLY A 100 -10.50 -18.46 5.56
C GLY A 100 -9.15 -18.78 4.93
N ILE A 101 -8.35 -17.74 4.60
CA ILE A 101 -7.01 -17.90 4.03
C ILE A 101 -5.99 -18.00 5.18
N ALA A 102 -5.16 -19.04 5.16
CA ALA A 102 -4.08 -19.22 6.12
C ALA A 102 -3.06 -18.08 6.02
N HIS A 103 -2.76 -17.46 7.16
CA HIS A 103 -1.86 -16.33 7.21
C HIS A 103 -1.04 -16.30 8.51
N ASP A 104 0.14 -15.68 8.45
CA ASP A 104 0.92 -15.29 9.61
C ASP A 104 0.92 -13.76 9.74
N ASN A 105 0.18 -13.25 10.73
CA ASN A 105 0.13 -11.82 11.03
C ASN A 105 -0.16 -10.92 9.80
N GLY A 106 -1.13 -11.33 8.97
CA GLY A 106 -1.53 -10.64 7.74
C GLY A 106 -0.72 -10.99 6.48
N LEU A 107 0.28 -11.88 6.58
CA LEU A 107 1.02 -12.42 5.43
C LEU A 107 0.46 -13.78 5.04
N ILE A 108 0.09 -13.93 3.77
CA ILE A 108 -0.39 -15.20 3.22
C ILE A 108 0.75 -16.24 3.31
N GLN A 109 0.44 -17.45 3.78
CA GLN A 109 1.43 -18.52 3.92
C GLN A 109 1.58 -19.40 2.68
N GLU A 110 0.57 -19.41 1.81
CA GLU A 110 0.50 -20.26 0.62
C GLU A 110 0.43 -19.38 -0.63
N ASP A 111 1.43 -19.49 -1.52
CA ASP A 111 1.56 -18.65 -2.72
C ASP A 111 0.40 -18.81 -3.73
N ASP A 112 -0.42 -19.87 -3.60
CA ASP A 112 -1.57 -20.20 -4.45
C ASP A 112 -2.93 -19.95 -3.77
N ALA A 113 -2.96 -19.18 -2.68
CA ALA A 113 -4.19 -18.83 -1.99
C ALA A 113 -5.13 -17.98 -2.89
N HIS A 114 -6.10 -18.64 -3.51
CA HIS A 114 -7.15 -17.97 -4.28
C HIS A 114 -8.40 -17.73 -3.41
N PRO A 115 -8.83 -16.47 -3.22
CA PRO A 115 -10.02 -16.19 -2.44
C PRO A 115 -11.27 -16.72 -3.17
N ASP A 116 -12.20 -17.27 -2.42
CA ASP A 116 -13.55 -17.51 -2.91
C ASP A 116 -14.19 -16.14 -3.23
N ALA A 117 -14.40 -15.87 -4.52
CA ALA A 117 -14.94 -14.61 -5.00
C ALA A 117 -16.30 -14.27 -4.37
N SER A 118 -17.09 -15.28 -3.99
CA SER A 118 -18.39 -15.08 -3.32
C SER A 118 -18.25 -14.54 -1.89
N LYS A 119 -17.10 -14.75 -1.24
CA LYS A 119 -16.81 -14.28 0.13
C LYS A 119 -16.19 -12.88 0.17
N LEU A 120 -15.62 -12.39 -0.92
CA LEU A 120 -14.91 -11.10 -0.98
C LEU A 120 -15.77 -9.92 -0.46
N ALA A 121 -17.04 -9.86 -0.85
CA ALA A 121 -17.94 -8.79 -0.39
C ALA A 121 -18.16 -8.85 1.13
N SER A 122 -18.41 -10.04 1.68
CA SER A 122 -18.63 -10.24 3.11
C SER A 122 -17.35 -10.00 3.94
N ALA A 123 -16.19 -10.42 3.44
CA ALA A 123 -14.90 -10.14 4.07
C ALA A 123 -14.59 -8.64 4.09
N ALA A 124 -14.88 -7.92 3.00
CA ALA A 124 -14.74 -6.48 2.94
C ALA A 124 -15.69 -5.76 3.92
N GLU A 125 -16.94 -6.20 4.06
CA GLU A 125 -17.85 -5.66 5.09
C GLU A 125 -17.34 -5.93 6.51
N THR A 126 -16.75 -7.10 6.74
CA THR A 126 -16.18 -7.46 8.05
C THR A 126 -15.11 -6.46 8.50
N ILE A 127 -14.20 -6.08 7.60
CA ILE A 127 -13.18 -5.07 7.92
C ILE A 127 -13.75 -3.64 7.93
N ARG A 128 -14.75 -3.32 7.10
CA ARG A 128 -15.45 -2.02 7.17
C ARG A 128 -16.13 -1.78 8.52
N GLY A 129 -16.63 -2.82 9.18
CA GLY A 129 -17.21 -2.72 10.51
C GLY A 129 -16.18 -2.52 11.64
N ARG A 130 -14.88 -2.66 11.36
CA ARG A 130 -13.81 -2.71 12.38
C ARG A 130 -12.73 -1.65 12.21
N PHE A 131 -12.53 -1.16 10.99
CA PHE A 131 -11.42 -0.26 10.64
C PHE A 131 -11.94 1.01 9.94
N PRO A 132 -11.17 2.11 9.97
CA PRO A 132 -11.54 3.34 9.26
C PRO A 132 -11.78 3.09 7.76
N SER A 133 -12.85 3.69 7.21
CA SER A 133 -13.24 3.48 5.81
C SER A 133 -12.15 3.85 4.81
N GLU A 134 -11.36 4.88 5.10
CA GLU A 134 -10.23 5.31 4.26
C GLU A 134 -9.09 4.29 4.23
N ASP A 135 -8.80 3.61 5.34
CA ASP A 135 -7.78 2.57 5.41
C ASP A 135 -8.26 1.29 4.71
N VAL A 136 -9.55 0.94 4.88
CA VAL A 136 -10.14 -0.21 4.17
C VAL A 136 -10.13 0.01 2.66
N GLN A 137 -10.53 1.20 2.19
CA GLN A 137 -10.48 1.52 0.76
C GLN A 137 -9.06 1.47 0.22
N LEU A 138 -8.09 2.01 0.97
CA LEU A 138 -6.68 1.97 0.59
C LEU A 138 -6.16 0.54 0.45
N TYR A 139 -6.49 -0.34 1.41
CA TYR A 139 -6.07 -1.73 1.39
C TYR A 139 -6.66 -2.54 0.24
N LEU A 140 -7.98 -2.45 0.02
CA LEU A 140 -8.64 -3.19 -1.06
C LEU A 140 -8.17 -2.72 -2.45
N ASN A 141 -7.95 -1.40 -2.62
CA ASN A 141 -7.34 -0.89 -3.86
C ASN A 141 -5.89 -1.37 -4.03
N THR A 142 -5.13 -1.49 -2.94
CA THR A 142 -3.74 -1.98 -2.98
C THR A 142 -3.68 -3.43 -3.44
N LEU A 143 -4.57 -4.31 -2.95
CA LEU A 143 -4.67 -5.71 -3.39
C LEU A 143 -4.96 -5.81 -4.91
N LEU A 144 -5.94 -5.04 -5.40
CA LEU A 144 -6.28 -4.99 -6.82
C LEU A 144 -5.11 -4.56 -7.71
N CYS A 145 -4.29 -3.60 -7.25
CA CYS A 145 -3.14 -3.14 -8.01
C CYS A 145 -1.98 -4.14 -8.03
N GLN A 146 -1.83 -4.95 -6.98
CA GLN A 146 -0.71 -5.88 -6.85
C GLN A 146 -0.93 -7.16 -7.63
N ASP A 147 -2.14 -7.71 -7.52
CA ASP A 147 -2.50 -8.97 -8.15
C ASP A 147 -3.98 -8.93 -8.56
N PRO A 148 -4.28 -8.34 -9.73
CA PRO A 148 -5.65 -8.27 -10.23
C PRO A 148 -6.21 -9.65 -10.60
N ASP A 149 -5.37 -10.65 -10.86
CA ASP A 149 -5.80 -12.01 -11.16
C ASP A 149 -6.37 -12.69 -9.91
N THR A 150 -5.72 -12.52 -8.76
CA THR A 150 -6.20 -13.04 -7.47
C THR A 150 -7.33 -12.20 -6.88
N TRP A 151 -7.25 -10.88 -6.97
CA TRP A 151 -8.15 -9.96 -6.24
C TRP A 151 -9.19 -9.25 -7.10
N GLY A 152 -9.28 -9.54 -8.40
CA GLY A 152 -10.13 -8.83 -9.36
C GLY A 152 -11.61 -8.71 -8.97
N GLY A 153 -12.14 -9.67 -8.20
CA GLY A 153 -13.50 -9.64 -7.65
C GLY A 153 -13.79 -8.44 -6.73
N LEU A 154 -12.76 -7.79 -6.17
CA LEU A 154 -12.91 -6.58 -5.37
C LEU A 154 -13.40 -5.37 -6.17
N THR A 155 -13.31 -5.39 -7.50
CA THR A 155 -13.80 -4.29 -8.36
C THR A 155 -15.29 -4.01 -8.14
N GLY A 156 -16.10 -5.06 -8.00
CA GLY A 156 -17.53 -4.93 -7.70
C GLY A 156 -17.79 -4.42 -6.29
N VAL A 157 -16.98 -4.87 -5.32
CA VAL A 157 -17.07 -4.46 -3.91
C VAL A 157 -16.79 -2.97 -3.75
N LEU A 158 -15.75 -2.44 -4.40
CA LEU A 158 -15.38 -1.03 -4.34
C LEU A 158 -16.37 -0.12 -5.09
N SER A 159 -17.02 -0.62 -6.13
CA SER A 159 -18.02 0.13 -6.89
C SER A 159 -19.35 0.30 -6.14
N THR A 160 -19.61 -0.53 -5.13
CA THR A 160 -20.87 -0.55 -4.36
C THR A 160 -20.80 0.32 -3.08
N ALA A 161 -19.62 0.79 -2.72
CA ALA A 161 -19.37 1.57 -1.49
C ALA A 161 -19.47 3.11 -1.68
N GLY A 162 -20.19 3.55 -2.73
CA GLY A 162 -20.40 4.97 -3.06
C GLY A 162 -21.73 5.51 -2.58
#